data_AF-A0A2M8KP72-F1
#
_entry.id   AF-A0A2M8KP72-F1
#
_cell.length_a   1.000
_cell.length_b   1.000
_cell.length_c   1.000
_cell.angle_alpha   90.00
_cell.angle_beta   90.00
_cell.angle_gamma   90.00
#
_symmetry.space_group_name_H-M   'P 1'
#
loop_
_entity.id
_entity.type
_entity.pdbx_description
1 polymer ?
#
loop_
_entity_poly.entity_id
_entity_poly.type
_entity_poly.pdbx_seq_one_letter_code
_entity_poly.pdbx_strand_id
1 'polypeptide(L)'
;MNCFHCGKGVMYGRSHTHHRGVAGGRWKKRAPKTQRLFQPNLQPVMIVEHGVYSRIKLCNKCLKRIKKDMVDGKKPFLKLANVPANIIAAMKVAESSRATAPQKAKISQPKADEPMAQAV
;
A
#
# COMPACT_ATOMS: atom_id res chain seq x y z
N MET A 1 -14.38 9.25 10.12
CA MET A 1 -13.48 8.12 10.44
C MET A 1 -12.84 7.66 9.14
N ASN A 2 -11.59 8.05 8.93
CA ASN A 2 -10.94 7.95 7.63
C ASN A 2 -9.62 7.21 7.78
N CYS A 3 -9.14 6.61 6.69
CA CYS A 3 -7.81 6.01 6.67
C CYS A 3 -6.73 7.07 6.85
N PHE A 4 -5.78 6.85 7.76
CA PHE A 4 -4.68 7.78 8.03
C PHE A 4 -3.85 8.12 6.78
N HIS A 5 -3.52 7.13 5.93
CA HIS A 5 -2.65 7.36 4.78
C HIS A 5 -3.39 7.83 3.51
N CYS A 6 -4.55 7.25 3.17
CA CYS A 6 -5.23 7.54 1.90
C CYS A 6 -6.56 8.27 2.04
N GLY A 7 -6.94 8.70 3.25
CA GLY A 7 -8.14 9.50 3.48
C GLY A 7 -9.48 8.79 3.24
N LYS A 8 -9.48 7.51 2.84
CA LYS A 8 -10.71 6.75 2.54
C LYS A 8 -11.70 6.82 3.68
N GLY A 9 -12.89 7.35 3.38
CA GLY A 9 -14.00 7.49 4.30
C GLY A 9 -15.21 6.67 3.86
N VAL A 10 -16.33 6.91 4.54
CA VAL A 10 -17.64 6.34 4.19
C VAL A 10 -18.09 6.94 2.86
N MET A 11 -18.59 6.09 1.97
CA MET A 11 -19.17 6.52 0.70
C MET A 11 -20.68 6.27 0.71
N TYR A 12 -21.43 7.17 0.09
CA TYR A 12 -22.85 6.96 -0.15
C TYR A 12 -23.05 6.14 -1.42
N GLY A 13 -23.99 5.22 -1.35
CA GLY A 13 -24.36 4.39 -2.46
C GLY A 13 -25.83 4.05 -2.47
N ARG A 14 -26.21 3.22 -3.44
CA ARG A 14 -27.56 2.74 -3.58
C ARG A 14 -27.56 1.22 -3.70
N SER A 15 -28.61 0.58 -3.18
CA SER A 15 -28.91 -0.82 -3.44
C SER A 15 -30.07 -0.89 -4.43
N HIS A 16 -29.88 -1.63 -5.53
CA HIS A 16 -30.85 -1.81 -6.60
C HIS A 16 -30.82 -3.28 -7.04
N THR A 17 -31.21 -4.18 -6.13
CA THR A 17 -31.15 -5.62 -6.38
C THR A 17 -32.55 -6.22 -6.39
N HIS A 18 -32.82 -7.07 -7.37
CA HIS A 18 -33.98 -7.96 -7.39
C HIS A 18 -33.56 -9.41 -7.08
N HIS A 19 -34.52 -10.24 -6.70
CA HIS A 19 -34.30 -11.68 -6.60
C HIS A 19 -33.97 -12.30 -7.98
N ARG A 20 -33.27 -13.43 -8.00
CA ARG A 20 -33.00 -14.16 -9.25
C ARG A 20 -34.33 -14.63 -9.88
N GLY A 21 -34.44 -14.59 -11.20
CA GLY A 21 -35.63 -15.03 -11.95
C GLY A 21 -36.66 -13.94 -12.26
N VAL A 22 -36.61 -12.77 -11.61
CA VAL A 22 -37.54 -11.65 -11.89
C VAL A 22 -36.92 -10.53 -12.72
N ALA A 23 -35.78 -10.78 -13.36
CA ALA A 23 -35.03 -9.77 -14.12
C ALA A 23 -35.61 -9.44 -15.52
N GLY A 24 -36.85 -9.82 -15.81
CA GLY A 24 -37.55 -9.40 -17.03
C GLY A 24 -37.70 -7.88 -17.10
N GLY A 25 -37.69 -7.31 -18.31
CA GLY A 25 -37.62 -5.86 -18.56
C GLY A 25 -38.67 -5.01 -17.83
N ARG A 26 -39.82 -5.59 -17.45
CA ARG A 26 -40.90 -4.92 -16.70
C ARG A 26 -40.55 -4.68 -15.21
N TRP A 27 -39.74 -5.55 -14.61
CA TRP A 27 -39.42 -5.51 -13.18
C TRP A 27 -38.15 -4.71 -12.88
N LYS A 28 -37.22 -4.60 -13.84
CA LYS A 28 -36.00 -3.77 -13.74
C LYS A 28 -36.28 -2.30 -13.38
N LYS A 29 -37.43 -1.76 -13.79
CA LYS A 29 -37.87 -0.39 -13.48
C LYS A 29 -38.55 -0.26 -12.11
N ARG A 30 -38.93 -1.37 -11.47
CA ARG A 30 -39.60 -1.43 -10.16
C ARG A 30 -38.64 -1.72 -9.00
N ALA A 31 -37.33 -1.76 -9.24
CA ALA A 31 -36.34 -2.01 -8.18
C ALA A 31 -36.42 -0.92 -7.11
N PRO A 32 -36.60 -1.27 -5.82
CA PRO A 32 -36.55 -0.28 -4.76
C PRO A 32 -35.15 0.35 -4.72
N LYS A 33 -35.11 1.68 -4.68
CA LYS A 33 -33.88 2.45 -4.65
C LYS A 33 -33.57 2.86 -3.22
N THR A 34 -32.98 1.96 -2.44
CA THR A 34 -32.61 2.27 -1.06
C THR A 34 -31.21 2.87 -0.99
N GLN A 35 -31.05 3.91 -0.18
CA GLN A 35 -29.74 4.47 0.13
C GLN A 35 -28.98 3.50 1.03
N ARG A 36 -27.67 3.37 0.80
CA ARG A 36 -26.79 2.62 1.69
C ARG A 36 -25.47 3.32 1.93
N LEU A 37 -24.94 3.11 3.13
CA LEU A 37 -23.61 3.58 3.51
C LEU A 37 -22.59 2.48 3.25
N PHE A 38 -21.60 2.78 2.43
CA PHE A 38 -20.44 1.93 2.21
C PHE A 38 -19.33 2.29 3.20
N GLN A 39 -19.17 1.48 4.24
CA GLN A 39 -18.10 1.67 5.20
C GLN A 39 -16.78 1.11 4.65
N PRO A 40 -15.67 1.86 4.77
CA PRO A 40 -14.36 1.34 4.43
C PRO A 40 -13.92 0.28 5.43
N ASN A 41 -13.19 -0.73 4.96
CA ASN A 41 -12.55 -1.72 5.85
C ASN A 41 -11.31 -1.10 6.51
N LEU A 42 -11.54 -0.38 7.61
CA LEU A 42 -10.53 0.26 8.45
C LEU A 42 -10.19 -0.66 9.62
N GLN A 43 -8.91 -0.95 9.78
CA GLN A 43 -8.36 -1.78 10.84
C GLN A 43 -7.48 -0.93 11.77
N PRO A 44 -7.63 -1.04 13.10
CA PRO A 44 -6.75 -0.37 14.05
C PRO A 44 -5.39 -1.06 14.06
N VAL A 45 -4.31 -0.29 13.92
CA VAL A 45 -2.94 -0.79 13.85
C VAL A 45 -2.02 0.10 14.66
N MET A 46 -1.03 -0.53 15.32
CA MET A 46 0.02 0.15 16.05
C MET A 46 1.18 0.46 15.11
N ILE A 47 1.56 1.73 15.04
CA ILE A 47 2.71 2.21 14.26
C ILE A 47 3.79 2.77 15.18
N VAL A 48 5.02 2.81 14.68
CA VAL A 48 6.14 3.49 15.34
C VAL A 48 6.52 4.70 14.48
N GLU A 49 6.19 5.89 14.97
CA GLU A 49 6.58 7.17 14.35
C GLU A 49 7.47 7.92 15.32
N HIS A 50 8.67 8.33 14.87
CA HIS A 50 9.64 9.07 15.70
C HIS A 50 9.95 8.43 17.07
N GLY A 51 9.87 7.09 17.18
CA GLY A 51 10.08 6.34 18.43
C GLY A 51 8.86 6.26 19.34
N VAL A 52 7.72 6.86 18.95
CA VAL A 52 6.46 6.82 19.70
C VAL A 52 5.51 5.78 19.10
N TYR A 53 4.89 4.99 19.98
CA TYR A 53 3.85 4.04 19.60
C TYR A 53 2.50 4.73 19.48
N SER A 54 1.93 4.76 18.28
CA SER A 54 0.62 5.36 18.02
C SER A 54 -0.37 4.34 17.48
N ARG A 55 -1.62 4.41 17.94
CA ARG A 55 -2.73 3.59 17.44
C ARG A 55 -3.51 4.37 16.37
N ILE A 56 -3.44 3.94 15.12
CA ILE A 56 -4.14 4.59 14.00
C ILE A 56 -5.05 3.62 13.25
N LYS A 57 -6.01 4.14 12.47
CA LYS A 57 -6.87 3.35 11.59
C LYS A 57 -6.35 3.36 10.16
N LEU A 58 -6.05 2.18 9.62
CA LEU A 58 -5.58 2.00 8.25
C LEU A 58 -6.55 1.13 7.44
N CYS A 59 -6.72 1.43 6.16
CA CYS A 59 -7.51 0.56 5.28
C CYS A 59 -6.70 -0.67 4.84
N ASN A 60 -7.39 -1.77 4.53
CA ASN A 60 -6.74 -3.00 4.09
C ASN A 60 -5.87 -2.84 2.82
N LYS A 61 -6.16 -1.87 1.93
CA LYS A 61 -5.31 -1.60 0.75
C LYS A 61 -3.94 -1.06 1.17
N CYS A 62 -3.91 -0.17 2.16
CA CYS A 62 -2.67 0.39 2.71
C CYS A 62 -1.88 -0.68 3.44
N LEU A 63 -2.54 -1.49 4.27
CA LEU A 63 -1.88 -2.59 4.99
C LEU A 63 -1.28 -3.62 4.03
N LYS A 64 -2.01 -3.99 2.97
CA LYS A 64 -1.48 -4.89 1.93
C LYS A 64 -0.25 -4.29 1.25
N ARG A 65 -0.26 -2.98 0.96
CA ARG A 65 0.87 -2.29 0.33
C ARG A 65 2.10 -2.30 1.23
N ILE A 66 1.95 -1.95 2.51
CA ILE A 66 3.06 -1.99 3.49
C ILE A 66 3.68 -3.39 3.54
N LYS A 67 2.85 -4.44 3.68
CA LYS A 67 3.34 -5.82 3.71
C LYS A 67 4.08 -6.21 2.44
N LYS A 68 3.59 -5.78 1.28
CA LYS A 68 4.25 -6.02 -0.01
C LYS A 68 5.58 -5.28 -0.11
N ASP A 69 5.62 -3.99 0.23
CA ASP A 69 6.84 -3.19 0.18
C ASP A 69 7.93 -3.77 1.10
N MET A 70 7.54 -4.31 2.27
CA MET A 70 8.45 -5.01 3.18
C MET A 70 9.06 -6.27 2.55
N VAL A 71 8.27 -7.10 1.86
CA VAL A 71 8.75 -8.30 1.16
C VAL A 71 9.61 -7.93 -0.06
N ASP A 72 9.21 -6.89 -0.79
CA ASP A 72 9.94 -6.36 -1.93
C ASP A 72 11.20 -5.57 -1.51
N GLY A 73 11.48 -5.43 -0.21
CA GLY A 73 12.62 -4.68 0.33
C GLY A 73 12.62 -3.19 -0.04
N LYS A 74 11.45 -2.64 -0.39
CA LYS A 74 11.25 -1.20 -0.58
C LYS A 74 10.96 -0.57 0.76
N LYS A 75 11.36 0.69 0.95
CA LYS A 75 11.07 1.43 2.17
C LYS A 75 9.54 1.65 2.27
N PRO A 76 8.84 1.06 3.24
CA PRO A 76 7.41 1.29 3.41
C PRO A 76 7.16 2.71 3.93
N PHE A 77 5.99 3.26 3.62
CA PHE A 77 5.59 4.61 4.05
C PHE A 77 5.26 4.70 5.56
N LEU A 78 4.98 3.58 6.22
CA LEU A 78 4.77 3.49 7.68
C LEU A 78 5.49 2.26 8.24
N LYS A 79 6.06 2.40 9.44
CA LYS A 79 6.65 1.29 10.21
C LYS A 79 5.61 0.71 11.15
N LEU A 80 5.27 -0.56 10.95
CA LEU A 80 4.36 -1.30 11.83
C LEU A 80 5.09 -1.70 13.11
N ALA A 81 4.45 -1.51 14.26
CA ALA A 81 5.01 -1.91 15.56
C ALA A 81 5.02 -3.44 15.74
N ASN A 82 3.97 -4.11 15.26
CA ASN A 82 3.85 -5.56 15.32
C ASN A 82 3.74 -6.13 13.90
N VAL A 83 4.80 -6.81 13.46
CA VAL A 83 4.88 -7.49 12.17
C VAL A 83 4.72 -8.99 12.43
N PRO A 84 3.76 -9.67 11.78
CA PRO A 84 3.55 -11.09 12.02
C PRO A 84 4.76 -11.92 11.52
N ALA A 85 5.07 -13.00 12.24
CA ALA A 85 6.29 -13.80 12.06
C ALA A 85 6.47 -14.36 10.63
N ASN A 86 5.38 -14.66 9.93
CA ASN A 86 5.40 -15.12 8.54
C ASN A 86 5.98 -14.08 7.57
N ILE A 87 5.76 -12.79 7.82
CA ILE A 87 6.32 -11.71 7.00
C ILE A 87 7.80 -11.54 7.29
N ILE A 88 8.22 -11.66 8.56
CA ILE A 88 9.63 -11.65 8.94
C ILE A 88 10.38 -12.79 8.24
N ALA A 89 9.79 -13.99 8.20
CA ALA A 89 10.35 -15.12 7.46
C ALA A 89 10.46 -14.82 5.96
N ALA A 90 9.42 -14.24 5.34
CA ALA A 90 9.43 -13.86 3.93
C ALA A 90 10.49 -12.80 3.60
N MET A 91 10.72 -11.83 4.50
CA MET A 91 11.79 -10.83 4.34
C MET A 91 13.18 -11.48 4.33
N LYS A 92 13.44 -12.42 5.25
CA LYS A 92 14.71 -13.17 5.29
C LYS A 92 14.96 -13.97 4.01
N VAL A 93 13.92 -14.57 3.44
CA VAL A 93 14.00 -15.31 2.16
C VAL A 93 14.21 -14.37 0.97
N ALA A 94 13.58 -13.19 0.97
CA ALA A 94 13.78 -12.17 -0.05
C ALA A 94 15.19 -11.55 0.00
N GLU A 95 15.80 -11.48 1.18
CA GLU A 95 17.17 -11.00 1.38
C GLU A 95 18.21 -12.05 0.98
N SER A 96 18.00 -13.33 1.32
CA SER A 96 18.90 -14.42 0.93
C SER A 96 18.93 -14.67 -0.59
N SER A 97 17.81 -14.48 -1.28
CA SER A 97 17.73 -14.56 -2.75
C SER A 97 18.39 -13.37 -3.46
N ARG A 98 18.55 -12.22 -2.79
CA ARG A 98 19.27 -11.05 -3.33
C ARG A 98 20.78 -11.17 -3.16
N ALA A 99 21.26 -11.93 -2.18
CA ALA A 99 22.68 -12.17 -1.97
C ALA A 99 23.35 -12.99 -3.10
N THR A 100 22.56 -13.60 -4.00
CA THR A 100 23.05 -14.35 -5.17
C THR A 100 23.00 -13.54 -6.48
N ALA A 101 22.70 -12.23 -6.44
CA ALA A 101 22.78 -11.38 -7.62
C ALA A 101 24.25 -10.95 -7.87
N PRO A 102 24.85 -11.22 -9.04
CA PRO A 102 26.20 -10.76 -9.34
C PRO A 102 26.20 -9.23 -9.34
N GLN A 103 27.09 -8.64 -8.54
CA GLN A 103 27.33 -7.20 -8.54
C GLN A 103 27.75 -6.80 -9.95
N LYS A 104 26.88 -6.10 -10.70
CA LYS A 104 27.29 -5.48 -11.96
C LYS A 104 28.45 -4.55 -11.64
N ALA A 105 29.63 -4.88 -12.19
CA ALA A 105 30.85 -4.11 -12.05
C ALA A 105 30.58 -2.63 -12.36
N LYS A 106 30.95 -1.75 -11.43
CA LYS A 106 31.01 -0.31 -11.69
C LYS A 106 32.05 -0.10 -12.80
N ILE A 107 31.61 0.19 -14.01
CA ILE A 107 32.46 0.85 -15.00
C ILE A 107 32.81 2.22 -14.42
N SER A 108 34.02 2.35 -13.92
CA SER A 108 34.64 3.63 -13.60
C SER A 108 34.79 4.39 -14.92
N GLN A 109 34.06 5.49 -15.07
CA GLN A 109 34.36 6.42 -16.16
C GLN A 109 35.73 7.05 -15.89
N PRO A 110 36.66 7.06 -16.86
CA PRO A 110 37.90 7.80 -16.71
C PRO A 110 37.59 9.30 -16.64
N LYS A 111 38.22 9.95 -15.66
CA LYS A 111 38.18 11.38 -15.38
C LYS A 111 38.88 12.10 -16.54
N ALA A 112 38.13 12.73 -17.44
CA ALA A 112 38.67 13.62 -18.46
C ALA A 112 38.80 15.03 -17.86
N ASP A 113 40.07 15.42 -17.70
CA ASP A 113 40.66 16.76 -17.82
C ASP A 113 40.23 17.89 -16.85
N GLU A 114 41.20 18.28 -16.02
CA GLU A 114 41.28 19.50 -15.22
C GLU A 114 41.97 20.63 -16.05
N PRO A 115 42.15 21.87 -15.54
CA PRO A 115 41.55 23.08 -16.09
C PRO A 115 42.54 23.99 -16.86
N MET A 116 42.05 24.73 -17.87
CA MET A 116 42.76 25.89 -18.42
C MET A 116 41.87 27.14 -18.39
N ALA A 117 42.06 27.95 -17.36
CA ALA A 117 41.72 29.37 -17.39
C ALA A 117 42.66 30.13 -16.45
N GLN A 118 43.79 30.60 -16.99
CA GLN A 118 44.58 31.70 -16.44
C GLN A 118 44.88 32.70 -17.56
N ALA A 119 44.87 33.98 -17.17
CA ALA A 119 45.34 35.18 -17.88
C ALA A 119 44.53 35.60 -19.12
N VAL A 120 43.82 36.72 -19.04
CA VAL A 120 44.34 38.10 -19.28
C VAL A 120 43.53 39.09 -18.47
#